data_AF-A0A194VL17-F1
#
_entry.id   AF-A0A194VL17-F1
#
_cell.length_a   1.000
_cell.length_b   1.000
_cell.length_c   1.000
_cell.angle_alpha   90.00
_cell.angle_beta   90.00
_cell.angle_gamma   90.00
#
_symmetry.space_group_name_H-M   'P 1'
#
loop_
_entity.id
_entity.type
_entity.pdbx_description
1 polymer ?
#
loop_
_entity_poly.entity_id
_entity_poly.type
_entity_poly.pdbx_seq_one_letter_code
_entity_poly.pdbx_strand_id
1 'polypeptide(L)'
;MSNRVNKSRVSKPSAPKKKKSASESNRALHSVILDHCIEMPSCSACEDRGLEVCQVSQFDSSRCAECVRLGKTRCDVMGPSPDDLRYISRQYRELEAQIEAEEERRRITDARIERLRKQKKMWSSKMHRAIRRGLDSVDELDRVEAEESRAAKAAEAAKQAEGAVVEEPRAVPEVENVMWSPVDLSGVDMDALLASGSGSGS
;
A
#
# COMPACT_ATOMS: atom_id res chain seq x y z
N MET A 1 -24.80 75.89 -36.36
CA MET A 1 -23.90 74.75 -36.06
C MET A 1 -24.65 73.46 -36.41
N SER A 2 -24.41 72.92 -37.60
CA SER A 2 -25.13 71.74 -38.12
C SER A 2 -24.15 70.60 -38.30
N ASN A 3 -24.17 69.61 -37.40
CA ASN A 3 -23.32 68.43 -37.48
C ASN A 3 -23.98 67.35 -38.35
N ARG A 4 -23.40 67.11 -39.52
CA ARG A 4 -23.73 66.02 -40.44
C ARG A 4 -22.90 64.80 -40.06
N VAL A 5 -23.54 63.79 -39.45
CA VAL A 5 -22.88 62.52 -39.10
C VAL A 5 -22.77 61.65 -40.34
N ASN A 6 -21.55 61.36 -40.78
CA ASN A 6 -21.24 60.36 -41.80
C ASN A 6 -21.47 58.95 -41.24
N LYS A 7 -22.37 58.17 -41.85
CA LYS A 7 -22.53 56.73 -41.61
C LYS A 7 -21.54 55.96 -42.48
N SER A 8 -20.46 55.46 -41.87
CA SER A 8 -19.52 54.51 -42.47
C SER A 8 -20.24 53.19 -42.78
N ARG A 9 -20.08 52.69 -44.00
CA ARG A 9 -20.55 51.35 -44.43
C ARG A 9 -19.90 50.27 -43.56
N VAL A 10 -20.72 49.57 -42.78
CA VAL A 10 -20.34 48.31 -42.14
C VAL A 10 -20.30 47.21 -43.22
N SER A 11 -19.12 46.65 -43.45
CA SER A 11 -18.91 45.48 -44.31
C SER A 11 -19.67 44.28 -43.74
N LYS A 12 -20.51 43.63 -44.56
CA LYS A 12 -21.28 42.45 -44.16
C LYS A 12 -20.33 41.27 -43.85
N PRO A 13 -20.54 40.50 -42.78
CA PRO A 13 -19.79 39.29 -42.51
C PRO A 13 -20.05 38.23 -43.59
N SER A 14 -18.97 37.56 -44.03
CA SER A 14 -19.01 36.50 -45.03
C SER A 14 -19.76 35.26 -44.50
N ALA A 15 -20.48 34.60 -45.41
CA ALA A 15 -21.34 33.46 -45.09
C ALA A 15 -20.56 32.29 -44.42
N PRO A 16 -21.20 31.54 -43.49
CA PRO A 16 -20.57 30.41 -42.82
C PRO A 16 -20.28 29.29 -43.84
N LYS A 17 -19.01 28.91 -43.97
CA LYS A 17 -18.60 27.75 -44.80
C LYS A 17 -19.23 26.48 -44.20
N LYS A 18 -19.93 25.70 -45.04
CA LYS A 18 -20.48 24.39 -44.65
C LYS A 18 -19.35 23.50 -44.15
N LYS A 19 -19.46 22.98 -42.91
CA LYS A 19 -18.52 22.02 -42.35
C LYS A 19 -18.56 20.74 -43.18
N LYS A 20 -17.41 20.29 -43.69
CA LYS A 20 -17.28 19.00 -44.40
C LYS A 20 -17.69 17.87 -43.46
N SER A 21 -18.24 16.79 -44.01
CA SER A 21 -18.53 15.60 -43.22
C SER A 21 -17.22 14.99 -42.71
N ALA A 22 -17.28 14.32 -41.55
CA ALA A 22 -16.10 13.71 -40.94
C ALA A 22 -15.42 12.68 -41.87
N SER A 23 -16.21 11.98 -42.69
CA SER A 23 -15.69 11.03 -43.70
C SER A 23 -14.91 11.72 -44.82
N GLU A 24 -15.39 12.86 -45.33
CA GLU A 24 -14.69 13.64 -46.34
C GLU A 24 -13.38 14.23 -45.79
N SER A 25 -13.43 14.72 -44.54
CA SER A 25 -12.23 15.22 -43.84
C SER A 25 -11.18 14.13 -43.64
N ASN A 26 -11.59 12.93 -43.19
CA ASN A 26 -10.67 11.82 -43.00
C ASN A 26 -10.08 11.34 -44.34
N ARG A 27 -10.86 11.34 -45.43
CA ARG A 27 -10.35 10.99 -46.76
C ARG A 27 -9.27 11.95 -47.24
N ALA A 28 -9.47 13.26 -47.02
CA ALA A 28 -8.48 14.28 -47.36
C ALA A 28 -7.23 14.18 -46.47
N LEU A 29 -7.39 13.92 -45.17
CA LEU A 29 -6.25 13.71 -44.27
C LEU A 29 -5.45 12.45 -44.64
N HIS A 30 -6.15 11.37 -45.00
CA HIS A 30 -5.52 10.13 -45.43
C HIS A 30 -4.62 10.33 -46.65
N SER A 31 -5.07 11.06 -47.67
CA SER A 31 -4.22 11.35 -48.84
C SER A 31 -3.00 12.17 -48.46
N VAL A 32 -3.16 13.20 -47.62
CA VAL A 32 -2.03 14.04 -47.16
C VAL A 32 -0.99 13.22 -46.39
N ILE A 33 -1.43 12.29 -45.55
CA ILE A 33 -0.53 11.40 -44.80
C ILE A 33 0.28 10.53 -45.77
N LEU A 34 -0.37 9.91 -46.76
CA LEU A 34 0.33 9.04 -47.72
C LEU A 34 1.39 9.79 -48.53
N ASP A 35 1.11 11.05 -48.89
CA ASP A 35 2.05 11.89 -49.66
C ASP A 35 3.33 12.24 -48.87
N HIS A 36 3.24 12.32 -47.53
CA HIS A 36 4.34 12.74 -46.65
C HIS A 36 4.50 11.81 -45.43
N CYS A 37 4.50 10.49 -45.66
CA CYS A 37 4.59 9.51 -44.59
C CYS A 37 6.04 9.14 -44.22
N ILE A 38 6.19 8.77 -42.95
CA ILE A 38 7.26 7.91 -42.47
C ILE A 38 6.70 6.59 -42.00
N GLU A 39 7.49 5.53 -42.12
CA GLU A 39 7.17 4.22 -41.56
C GLU A 39 7.58 4.19 -40.08
N MET A 40 6.62 3.82 -39.25
CA MET A 40 6.78 3.63 -37.81
C MET A 40 6.35 2.21 -37.45
N PRO A 41 6.80 1.67 -36.30
CA PRO A 41 6.20 0.48 -35.72
C PRO A 41 4.67 0.61 -35.65
N SER A 42 3.99 -0.52 -35.78
CA SER A 42 2.53 -0.55 -35.76
C SER A 42 1.96 -0.05 -34.43
N CYS A 43 0.84 0.65 -34.52
CA CYS A 43 0.04 1.00 -33.35
C CYS A 43 -0.78 -0.22 -32.89
N SER A 44 -1.25 -0.25 -31.64
CA SER A 44 -1.96 -1.41 -31.09
C SER A 44 -3.16 -1.86 -31.95
N ALA A 45 -3.92 -0.90 -32.46
CA ALA A 45 -5.07 -1.18 -33.33
C ALA A 45 -4.68 -1.78 -34.71
N CYS A 46 -3.46 -1.53 -35.17
CA CYS A 46 -2.90 -2.08 -36.41
C CYS A 46 -2.21 -3.43 -36.16
N GLU A 47 -1.53 -3.60 -35.02
CA GLU A 47 -0.99 -4.88 -34.56
C GLU A 47 -2.09 -5.93 -34.45
N ASP A 48 -3.25 -5.58 -33.85
CA ASP A 48 -4.43 -6.44 -33.75
C ASP A 48 -4.96 -6.92 -35.11
N ARG A 49 -4.58 -6.24 -36.20
CA ARG A 49 -4.98 -6.55 -37.58
C ARG A 49 -3.87 -7.25 -38.37
N GLY A 50 -2.74 -7.55 -37.74
CA GLY A 50 -1.58 -8.15 -38.40
C GLY A 50 -0.80 -7.19 -39.30
N LEU A 51 -0.91 -5.88 -39.07
CA LEU A 51 -0.06 -4.88 -39.74
C LEU A 51 1.16 -4.65 -38.88
N GLU A 52 2.37 -4.86 -39.44
CA GLU A 52 3.62 -4.68 -38.69
C GLU A 52 4.09 -3.23 -38.65
N VAL A 53 3.72 -2.43 -39.65
CA VAL A 53 4.13 -1.02 -39.79
C VAL A 53 2.94 -0.09 -39.97
N CYS A 54 3.10 1.13 -39.47
CA CYS A 54 2.15 2.23 -39.62
C CYS A 54 2.78 3.37 -40.41
N GLN A 55 2.05 3.89 -41.39
CA GLN A 55 2.41 5.12 -42.09
C GLN A 55 1.86 6.31 -41.32
N VAL A 56 2.74 7.24 -40.94
CA VAL A 56 2.41 8.39 -40.08
C VAL A 56 2.93 9.66 -40.73
N SER A 57 2.16 10.75 -40.67
CA SER A 57 2.68 12.09 -40.99
C SER A 57 3.33 12.67 -39.74
N GLN A 58 4.51 13.27 -39.90
CA GLN A 58 5.23 13.91 -38.79
C GLN A 58 4.52 15.17 -38.27
N PHE A 59 3.67 15.81 -39.08
CA PHE A 59 3.14 17.15 -38.79
C PHE A 59 1.61 17.22 -38.83
N ASP A 60 0.96 16.41 -39.65
CA ASP A 60 -0.45 16.62 -39.98
C ASP A 60 -1.42 15.83 -39.10
N SER A 61 -0.95 14.78 -38.43
CA SER A 61 -1.81 13.85 -37.71
C SER A 61 -1.06 13.11 -36.59
N SER A 62 -1.69 13.01 -35.42
CA SER A 62 -1.25 12.09 -34.35
C SER A 62 -1.69 10.63 -34.60
N ARG A 63 -2.38 10.36 -35.71
CA ARG A 63 -2.92 9.05 -36.09
C ARG A 63 -2.25 8.55 -37.37
N CYS A 64 -2.00 7.25 -37.45
CA CYS A 64 -1.52 6.61 -38.68
C CYS A 64 -2.59 6.62 -39.79
N ALA A 65 -2.14 6.45 -41.04
CA ALA A 65 -2.99 6.43 -42.22
C ALA A 65 -4.16 5.44 -42.06
N GLU A 66 -3.88 4.21 -41.64
CA GLU A 66 -4.89 3.18 -41.49
C GLU A 66 -5.95 3.54 -40.44
N CYS A 67 -5.55 4.09 -39.29
CA CYS A 67 -6.49 4.57 -38.28
C CYS A 67 -7.34 5.75 -38.78
N VAL A 68 -6.77 6.66 -39.57
CA VAL A 68 -7.52 7.76 -40.21
C VAL A 68 -8.52 7.21 -41.22
N ARG A 69 -8.10 6.24 -42.04
CA ARG A 69 -8.95 5.56 -43.05
C ARG A 69 -10.16 4.88 -42.41
N LEU A 70 -9.93 4.21 -41.28
CA LEU A 70 -10.95 3.54 -40.49
C LEU A 70 -11.79 4.50 -39.61
N GLY A 71 -11.47 5.79 -39.59
CA GLY A 71 -12.16 6.79 -38.78
C GLY A 71 -11.97 6.60 -37.27
N LYS A 72 -10.89 5.93 -36.84
CA LYS A 72 -10.57 5.78 -35.42
C LYS A 72 -10.10 7.11 -34.84
N THR A 73 -10.63 7.48 -33.69
CA THR A 73 -10.27 8.74 -33.01
C THR A 73 -8.99 8.62 -32.19
N ARG A 74 -8.64 7.41 -31.74
CA ARG A 74 -7.44 7.11 -30.97
C ARG A 74 -6.49 6.24 -31.79
N CYS A 75 -5.22 6.59 -31.75
CA CYS A 75 -4.10 5.87 -32.33
C CYS A 75 -2.90 6.18 -31.43
N ASP A 76 -2.21 5.14 -30.98
CA ASP A 76 -1.09 5.19 -30.04
C ASP A 76 0.26 5.04 -30.75
N VAL A 77 0.31 5.29 -32.07
CA VAL A 77 1.53 5.18 -32.88
C VAL A 77 2.66 6.10 -32.41
N MET A 78 2.32 7.22 -31.76
CA MET A 78 3.28 8.17 -31.18
C MET A 78 3.51 7.92 -29.68
N GLY A 79 2.92 6.85 -29.12
CA GLY A 79 2.90 6.58 -27.69
C GLY A 79 1.96 7.51 -26.89
N PRO A 80 1.97 7.38 -25.56
CA PRO A 80 1.18 8.22 -24.67
C PRO A 80 1.70 9.67 -24.67
N SER A 81 0.77 10.63 -24.60
CA SER A 81 1.15 12.04 -24.53
C SER A 81 1.77 12.38 -23.17
N PRO A 82 2.60 13.44 -23.07
CA PRO A 82 3.13 13.90 -21.80
C PRO A 82 2.04 14.22 -20.77
N ASP A 83 0.89 14.70 -21.21
CA ASP A 83 -0.25 14.99 -20.33
C ASP A 83 -0.90 13.71 -19.81
N ASP A 84 -1.01 12.67 -20.66
CA ASP A 84 -1.48 11.35 -20.23
C ASP A 84 -0.54 10.74 -19.18
N LEU A 85 0.77 10.85 -19.38
CA LEU A 85 1.76 10.35 -18.42
C LEU A 85 1.66 11.08 -17.07
N ARG A 86 1.49 12.41 -17.08
CA ARG A 86 1.28 13.19 -15.85
C ARG A 86 -0.02 12.80 -15.15
N TYR A 87 -1.09 12.59 -15.92
CA TYR A 87 -2.36 12.13 -15.39
C TYR A 87 -2.23 10.76 -14.72
N ILE A 88 -1.62 9.78 -15.40
CA ILE A 88 -1.40 8.43 -14.88
C ILE A 88 -0.52 8.49 -13.63
N SER A 89 0.56 9.28 -13.63
CA SER A 89 1.44 9.43 -12.47
C SER A 89 0.71 9.98 -11.24
N ARG A 90 -0.19 10.96 -11.44
CA ARG A 90 -1.00 11.49 -10.33
C ARG A 90 -1.95 10.42 -9.78
N GLN A 91 -2.62 9.67 -10.65
CA GLN A 91 -3.54 8.61 -10.25
C GLN A 91 -2.82 7.48 -9.52
N TYR A 92 -1.62 7.11 -9.98
CA TYR A 92 -0.78 6.13 -9.32
C TYR A 92 -0.42 6.56 -7.88
N ARG A 93 0.06 7.80 -7.70
CA ARG A 93 0.40 8.34 -6.38
C ARG A 93 -0.81 8.42 -5.45
N GLU A 94 -1.96 8.78 -5.99
CA GLU A 94 -3.21 8.83 -5.21
C GLU A 94 -3.62 7.44 -4.72
N LEU A 95 -3.51 6.42 -5.58
CA LEU A 95 -3.77 5.03 -5.19
C LEU A 95 -2.75 4.51 -4.18
N GLU A 96 -1.46 4.82 -4.34
CA GLU A 96 -0.42 4.47 -3.36
C GLU A 96 -0.74 5.04 -1.97
N ALA A 97 -1.11 6.33 -1.90
CA ALA A 97 -1.48 6.97 -0.64
C ALA A 97 -2.76 6.35 -0.02
N GLN A 98 -3.73 5.97 -0.85
CA GLN A 98 -4.93 5.27 -0.38
C GLN A 98 -4.59 3.88 0.18
N ILE A 99 -3.72 3.13 -0.49
CA ILE A 99 -3.25 1.82 -0.03
C ILE A 99 -2.56 1.96 1.33
N GLU A 100 -1.61 2.89 1.46
CA GLU A 100 -0.90 3.12 2.72
C GLU A 100 -1.86 3.47 3.87
N ALA A 101 -2.85 4.33 3.62
CA ALA A 101 -3.86 4.71 4.60
C ALA A 101 -4.78 3.55 5.01
N GLU A 102 -5.12 2.64 4.10
CA GLU A 102 -5.88 1.43 4.42
C GLU A 102 -5.02 0.40 5.17
N GLU A 103 -3.74 0.27 4.82
CA GLU A 103 -2.82 -0.62 5.53
C GLU A 103 -2.62 -0.18 6.99
N GLU A 104 -2.50 1.11 7.26
CA GLU A 104 -2.40 1.60 8.64
C GLU A 104 -3.70 1.35 9.42
N ARG A 105 -4.86 1.58 8.79
CA ARG A 105 -6.16 1.23 9.40
C ARG A 105 -6.28 -0.26 9.69
N ARG A 106 -5.75 -1.10 8.80
CA ARG A 106 -5.67 -2.54 9.02
C ARG A 106 -4.78 -2.86 10.22
N ARG A 107 -3.59 -2.27 10.34
CA ARG A 107 -2.68 -2.47 11.50
C ARG A 107 -3.35 -2.11 12.83
N ILE A 108 -4.06 -0.97 12.89
CA ILE A 108 -4.81 -0.56 14.09
C ILE A 108 -5.89 -1.58 14.44
N THR A 109 -6.61 -2.06 13.44
CA THR A 109 -7.68 -3.05 13.60
C THR A 109 -7.11 -4.40 14.06
N ASP A 110 -6.02 -4.86 13.45
CA ASP A 110 -5.34 -6.10 13.80
C ASP A 110 -4.79 -6.04 15.24
N ALA A 111 -4.24 -4.90 15.67
CA ALA A 111 -3.83 -4.70 17.06
C ALA A 111 -5.02 -4.78 18.03
N ARG A 112 -6.20 -4.27 17.65
CA ARG A 112 -7.43 -4.41 18.43
C ARG A 112 -7.90 -5.87 18.49
N ILE A 113 -7.88 -6.58 17.37
CA ILE A 113 -8.22 -8.00 17.29
C ILE A 113 -7.29 -8.82 18.18
N GLU A 114 -5.99 -8.52 18.18
CA GLU A 114 -5.03 -9.25 18.99
C GLU A 114 -5.25 -9.03 20.49
N ARG A 115 -5.60 -7.81 20.91
CA ARG A 115 -6.02 -7.55 22.30
C ARG A 115 -7.26 -8.37 22.67
N LEU A 116 -8.27 -8.41 21.80
CA LEU A 116 -9.49 -9.20 22.02
C LEU A 116 -9.19 -10.70 22.08
N ARG A 117 -8.26 -11.22 21.25
CA ARG A 117 -7.82 -12.61 21.30
C ARG A 117 -7.14 -12.95 22.63
N LYS A 118 -6.28 -12.07 23.14
CA LYS A 118 -5.64 -12.22 24.45
C LYS A 118 -6.67 -12.22 25.58
N GLN A 119 -7.62 -11.28 25.55
CA GLN A 119 -8.72 -11.23 26.51
C GLN A 119 -9.56 -12.51 26.46
N LYS A 120 -9.95 -12.98 25.26
CA LYS A 120 -10.69 -14.23 25.08
C LYS A 120 -9.95 -15.43 25.67
N LYS A 121 -8.64 -15.55 25.41
CA LYS A 121 -7.82 -16.63 25.98
C LYS A 121 -7.79 -16.56 27.51
N MET A 122 -7.53 -15.37 28.07
CA MET A 122 -7.51 -15.15 29.51
C MET A 122 -8.85 -15.50 30.17
N TRP A 123 -9.96 -15.03 29.61
CA TRP A 123 -11.31 -15.34 30.09
C TRP A 123 -11.63 -16.84 29.99
N SER A 124 -11.25 -17.48 28.89
CA SER A 124 -11.39 -18.93 28.76
C SER A 124 -10.61 -19.67 29.84
N SER A 125 -9.35 -19.28 30.09
CA SER A 125 -8.55 -19.88 31.17
C SER A 125 -9.17 -19.66 32.55
N LYS A 126 -9.66 -18.45 32.86
CA LYS A 126 -10.36 -18.17 34.12
C LYS A 126 -11.61 -19.03 34.28
N MET A 127 -12.44 -19.12 33.24
CA MET A 127 -13.63 -19.96 33.21
C MET A 127 -13.28 -21.44 33.49
N HIS A 128 -12.25 -21.98 32.84
CA HIS A 128 -11.80 -23.36 33.09
C HIS A 128 -11.34 -23.57 34.53
N ARG A 129 -10.67 -22.58 35.15
CA ARG A 129 -10.26 -22.66 36.57
C ARG A 129 -11.45 -22.62 37.53
N ALA A 130 -12.45 -21.77 37.26
CA ALA A 130 -13.69 -21.71 38.05
C ALA A 130 -14.41 -23.07 38.02
N ILE A 131 -14.59 -23.64 36.81
CA ILE A 131 -15.22 -24.96 36.62
C ILE A 131 -14.46 -26.06 37.40
N ARG A 132 -13.12 -26.09 37.32
CA ARG A 132 -12.32 -27.09 38.06
C ARG A 132 -12.46 -26.97 39.58
N ARG A 133 -12.68 -25.76 40.09
CA ARG A 133 -12.87 -25.50 41.52
C ARG A 133 -14.34 -25.61 41.97
N GLY A 134 -15.26 -25.87 41.04
CA GLY A 134 -16.70 -25.93 41.33
C GLY A 134 -17.31 -24.57 41.67
N LEU A 135 -16.72 -23.48 41.18
CA LEU A 135 -17.24 -22.13 41.40
C LEU A 135 -18.14 -21.72 40.23
N ASP A 136 -19.32 -21.21 40.55
CA ASP A 136 -20.34 -20.83 39.56
C ASP A 136 -20.15 -19.40 39.02
N SER A 137 -19.24 -18.61 39.61
CA SER A 137 -18.91 -17.26 39.12
C SER A 137 -17.40 -16.98 39.07
N VAL A 138 -16.99 -16.17 38.09
CA VAL A 138 -15.59 -15.71 37.97
C VAL A 138 -15.23 -14.69 39.05
N ASP A 139 -16.21 -13.92 39.55
CA ASP A 139 -15.98 -12.96 40.64
C ASP A 139 -15.64 -13.66 41.96
N GLU A 140 -16.28 -14.80 42.21
CA GLU A 140 -15.96 -15.67 43.34
C GLU A 140 -14.56 -16.27 43.20
N LEU A 141 -14.18 -16.72 41.99
CA LEU A 141 -12.82 -17.16 41.70
C LEU A 141 -11.78 -16.06 41.98
N ASP A 142 -12.01 -14.83 41.51
CA ASP A 142 -11.08 -13.71 41.71
C ASP A 142 -10.95 -13.34 43.21
N ARG A 143 -12.02 -13.47 44.01
CA ARG A 143 -11.97 -13.29 45.47
C ARG A 143 -11.12 -14.35 46.15
N VAL A 144 -11.33 -15.63 45.82
CA VAL A 144 -10.56 -16.76 46.37
C VAL A 144 -9.08 -16.64 45.98
N GLU A 145 -8.76 -16.37 44.71
CA GLU A 145 -7.38 -16.21 44.25
C GLU A 145 -6.68 -15.00 44.91
N ALA A 146 -7.43 -13.92 45.22
CA ALA A 146 -6.88 -12.77 45.94
C ALA A 146 -6.58 -13.08 47.41
N GLU A 147 -7.43 -13.84 48.08
CA GLU A 147 -7.23 -14.27 49.46
C GLU A 147 -6.04 -15.23 49.57
N GLU A 148 -5.97 -16.24 48.69
CA GLU A 148 -4.83 -17.15 48.59
C GLU A 148 -3.53 -16.42 48.29
N SER A 149 -3.53 -15.45 47.37
CA SER A 149 -2.33 -14.67 47.04
C SER A 149 -1.85 -13.81 48.21
N ARG A 150 -2.77 -13.20 48.98
CA ARG A 150 -2.42 -12.44 50.19
C ARG A 150 -1.84 -13.33 51.28
N ALA A 151 -2.46 -14.50 51.51
CA ALA A 151 -1.95 -15.48 52.46
C ALA A 151 -0.58 -16.00 52.06
N ALA A 152 -0.36 -16.29 50.77
CA ALA A 152 0.92 -16.75 50.23
C ALA A 152 2.02 -15.68 50.39
N LYS A 153 1.73 -14.41 50.08
CA LYS A 153 2.67 -13.29 50.28
C LYS A 153 3.01 -13.06 51.75
N ALA A 154 2.02 -13.17 52.64
CA ALA A 154 2.24 -13.07 54.08
C ALA A 154 3.11 -14.22 54.61
N ALA A 155 2.87 -15.45 54.13
CA ALA A 155 3.69 -16.61 54.47
C ALA A 155 5.11 -16.52 53.91
N GLU A 156 5.28 -15.98 52.70
CA GLU A 156 6.60 -15.72 52.11
C GLU A 156 7.37 -14.65 52.89
N ALA A 157 6.72 -13.54 53.24
CA ALA A 157 7.32 -12.49 54.06
C ALA A 157 7.67 -12.99 55.48
N ALA A 158 6.83 -13.85 56.08
CA ALA A 158 7.13 -14.48 57.36
C ALA A 158 8.35 -15.41 57.27
N LYS A 159 8.46 -16.21 56.21
CA LYS A 159 9.64 -17.06 55.96
C LYS A 159 10.92 -16.25 55.72
N GLN A 160 10.81 -15.12 55.00
CA GLN A 160 11.95 -14.21 54.80
C GLN A 160 12.35 -13.51 56.10
N ALA A 161 11.39 -13.15 56.96
CA ALA A 161 11.66 -12.60 58.29
C ALA A 161 12.26 -13.64 59.25
N GLU A 162 11.81 -14.89 59.20
CA GLU A 162 12.35 -16.00 59.99
C GLU A 162 13.77 -16.40 59.53
N GLY A 163 14.06 -16.31 58.23
CA GLY A 163 15.41 -16.50 57.67
C GLY A 163 16.39 -15.37 57.98
N ALA A 164 15.92 -14.17 58.37
CA ALA A 164 16.77 -13.02 58.68
C ALA A 164 17.24 -12.96 60.16
N VAL A 165 16.78 -13.87 61.03
CA VAL A 165 17.11 -13.86 62.48
C VAL A 165 18.27 -14.81 62.84
N VAL A 166 18.84 -15.54 61.87
CA VAL A 166 20.06 -16.34 62.08
C VAL A 166 21.15 -15.94 61.07
N GLU A 167 21.68 -14.73 61.20
CA GLU A 167 22.99 -14.40 60.64
C GLU A 167 23.76 -13.52 61.65
N GLU A 168 24.43 -14.19 62.58
CA GLU A 168 25.56 -13.62 63.33
C GLU A 168 26.66 -13.26 62.31
N PRO A 169 27.22 -12.04 62.30
CA PRO A 169 28.13 -11.62 61.25
C PRO A 169 29.49 -12.32 61.43
N ARG A 170 29.65 -13.50 60.83
CA ARG A 170 30.96 -14.09 60.61
C ARG A 170 31.59 -13.37 59.43
N ALA A 171 32.67 -12.63 59.70
CA ALA A 171 33.48 -11.98 58.67
C ALA A 171 33.83 -12.96 57.54
N VAL A 172 33.27 -12.74 56.36
CA VAL A 172 33.69 -13.37 55.11
C VAL A 172 34.80 -12.51 54.48
N PRO A 173 35.91 -13.11 54.04
CA PRO A 173 36.93 -12.36 53.33
C PRO A 173 36.39 -11.90 51.98
N GLU A 174 36.83 -10.70 51.59
CA GLU A 174 36.56 -9.99 50.35
C GLU A 174 36.74 -10.90 49.13
N VAL A 175 35.63 -11.38 48.56
CA VAL A 175 35.62 -12.03 47.25
C VAL A 175 35.56 -10.93 46.20
N GLU A 176 36.61 -10.87 45.37
CA GLU A 176 36.71 -9.98 44.21
C GLU A 176 35.41 -10.02 43.40
N ASN A 177 34.92 -8.82 43.12
CA ASN A 177 33.75 -8.56 42.31
C ASN A 177 34.05 -9.05 40.87
N VAL A 178 33.72 -10.31 40.57
CA VAL A 178 33.81 -10.84 39.20
C VAL A 178 32.82 -10.04 38.36
N MET A 179 33.37 -9.13 37.56
CA MET A 179 32.65 -8.37 36.55
C MET A 179 32.03 -9.36 35.57
N TRP A 180 30.72 -9.57 35.70
CA TRP A 180 29.92 -10.26 34.70
C TRP A 180 29.92 -9.39 33.44
N SER A 181 30.94 -9.55 32.60
CA SER A 181 30.96 -8.91 31.30
C SER A 181 29.78 -9.40 30.47
N PRO A 182 29.08 -8.51 29.74
CA PRO A 182 28.03 -8.92 28.82
C PRO A 182 28.58 -9.94 27.83
N VAL A 183 27.91 -11.09 27.70
CA VAL A 183 28.23 -12.06 26.65
C VAL A 183 27.98 -11.38 25.31
N ASP A 184 29.04 -11.22 24.52
CA ASP A 184 28.94 -10.64 23.18
C ASP A 184 28.29 -11.66 22.23
N LEU A 185 27.03 -11.40 21.88
CA LEU A 185 26.24 -12.23 20.98
C LEU A 185 26.33 -11.79 19.52
N SER A 186 27.25 -10.86 19.16
CA SER A 186 27.41 -10.40 17.77
C SER A 186 27.93 -11.48 16.81
N GLY A 187 28.31 -12.65 17.32
CA GLY A 187 28.77 -13.80 16.53
C GLY A 187 27.74 -14.93 16.37
N VAL A 188 26.55 -14.82 16.95
CA VAL A 188 25.52 -15.85 16.82
C VAL A 188 24.66 -15.56 15.59
N ASP A 189 25.01 -16.20 14.47
CA ASP A 189 24.19 -16.19 13.27
C ASP A 189 22.92 -17.04 13.52
N MET A 190 21.80 -16.36 13.79
CA MET A 190 20.50 -16.99 13.99
C MET A 190 19.91 -17.60 12.72
N ASP A 191 20.38 -17.20 11.54
CA ASP A 191 19.96 -17.77 10.26
C ASP A 191 20.61 -19.16 10.04
N ALA A 192 21.85 -19.36 10.49
CA ALA A 192 22.50 -20.68 10.47
C ALA A 192 21.81 -21.72 11.37
N LEU A 193 21.20 -21.29 12.49
CA LEU A 193 20.47 -22.17 13.42
C LEU A 193 19.08 -22.57 12.90
N LEU A 194 18.47 -21.77 12.01
CA LEU A 194 17.21 -22.12 11.36
C LEU A 194 17.40 -23.01 10.13
N ALA A 195 18.57 -22.97 9.49
CA ALA A 195 18.88 -23.76 8.30
C ALA A 195 19.19 -25.25 8.59
N SER A 196 19.45 -25.63 9.84
CA SER A 196 19.79 -27.01 10.23
C SER A 196 18.58 -27.88 10.62
N GLY A 197 17.35 -27.33 10.59
CA GLY A 197 16.12 -28.05 10.94
C GLY A 197 15.45 -28.83 9.81
N SER A 198 15.91 -28.71 8.56
CA SER A 198 15.32 -29.42 7.41
C SER A 198 16.20 -30.59 6.97
N GLY A 199 16.17 -31.68 7.72
CA GLY A 199 16.89 -32.89 7.35
C GLY A 199 16.49 -34.11 8.17
N SER A 200 15.51 -34.85 7.67
CA SER A 200 15.35 -36.32 7.69
C SER A 200 13.92 -36.77 7.98
N GLY A 201 13.33 -37.40 6.97
CA GLY A 201 12.05 -38.09 7.00
C GLY A 201 12.02 -39.03 5.81
N SER A 202 12.76 -40.13 5.95
CA SER A 202 12.69 -41.32 5.09
C SER A 202 11.36 -42.04 5.25
#